data_AF-A0A7J6NSI8-F1
#
_entry.id   AF-A0A7J6NSI8-F1
#
_cell.length_a   1.000
_cell.length_b   1.000
_cell.length_c   1.000
_cell.angle_alpha   90.00
_cell.angle_beta   90.00
_cell.angle_gamma   90.00
#
_symmetry.space_group_name_H-M   'P 1'
#
loop_
_entity.id
_entity.type
_entity.pdbx_description
1 polymer ?
#
loop_
_entity_poly.entity_id
_entity_poly.type
_entity_poly.pdbx_seq_one_letter_code
_entity_poly.pdbx_strand_id
1 'polypeptide(L)'
;QDLHPWGVTVHVVEPGIFPMTGLYSGGAVFQDGITGRYAELPRETQEVYGEAYLKSVTEALIGGLYGFLSNTDRFRVSEAMEHALLSPSPKYRYRVGLDCRTMYLMSFLPEWVRDMVN
;
A
#
# COMPACT_ATOMS: atom_id res chain seq x y z
N GLN A 1 5.40 -24.06 -1.59
CA GLN A 1 5.74 -25.31 -0.88
C GLN A 1 6.75 -26.13 -1.66
N ASP A 2 6.68 -26.06 -2.99
CA ASP A 2 7.51 -26.85 -3.90
C ASP A 2 9.00 -26.74 -3.61
N LEU A 3 9.54 -25.56 -3.27
CA LEU A 3 10.98 -25.37 -3.05
C LEU A 3 11.55 -25.96 -1.74
N HIS A 4 10.67 -26.32 -0.79
CA HIS A 4 11.06 -26.78 0.54
C HIS A 4 11.89 -28.08 0.56
N PRO A 5 11.61 -29.12 -0.26
CA PRO A 5 12.41 -30.34 -0.32
C PRO A 5 13.86 -30.13 -0.75
N TRP A 6 14.16 -29.01 -1.43
CA TRP A 6 15.52 -28.63 -1.82
C TRP A 6 16.23 -27.74 -0.77
N GLY A 7 15.62 -27.56 0.41
CA GLY A 7 16.18 -26.70 1.46
C GLY A 7 16.12 -25.21 1.13
N VAL A 8 15.36 -24.80 0.11
CA VAL A 8 15.22 -23.41 -0.29
C VAL A 8 13.99 -22.81 0.37
N THR A 9 14.20 -21.73 1.14
CA THR A 9 13.12 -20.94 1.73
C THR A 9 12.78 -19.73 0.84
N VAL A 10 11.51 -19.33 0.85
CA VAL A 10 11.02 -18.16 0.11
C VAL A 10 10.32 -17.24 1.08
N HIS A 11 10.68 -15.95 1.02
CA HIS A 11 10.17 -14.91 1.89
C HIS A 11 9.66 -13.74 1.05
N VAL A 12 8.49 -13.22 1.40
CA VAL A 12 7.87 -12.08 0.71
C VAL A 12 8.10 -10.83 1.53
N VAL A 13 8.75 -9.82 0.94
CA VAL A 13 8.90 -8.49 1.55
C VAL A 13 7.95 -7.53 0.84
N GLU A 14 6.98 -7.02 1.58
CA GLU A 14 5.96 -6.09 1.09
C GLU A 14 6.21 -4.71 1.67
N PRO A 15 6.92 -3.83 0.93
CA PRO A 15 7.06 -2.45 1.31
C PRO A 15 5.73 -1.70 1.08
N GLY A 16 5.37 -0.89 2.06
CA GLY A 16 4.38 0.17 1.91
C GLY A 16 4.93 1.38 1.14
N ILE A 17 4.34 2.54 1.38
CA ILE A 17 4.75 3.81 0.77
C ILE A 17 5.99 4.35 1.49
N PHE A 18 7.08 4.44 0.76
CA PHE A 18 8.34 5.08 1.18
C PHE A 18 8.63 6.30 0.30
N PRO A 19 8.23 7.52 0.71
CA PRO A 19 8.33 8.73 -0.12
C PRO A 19 9.75 9.04 -0.61
N MET A 20 10.75 8.77 0.23
CA MET A 20 12.16 9.04 -0.07
C MET A 20 12.76 8.13 -1.15
N THR A 21 12.03 7.14 -1.67
CA THR A 21 12.48 6.31 -2.80
C THR A 21 12.32 7.00 -4.15
N GLY A 22 11.59 8.11 -4.21
CA GLY A 22 11.30 8.82 -5.45
C GLY A 22 10.23 8.16 -6.33
N LEU A 23 9.78 6.93 -6.00
CA LEU A 23 8.70 6.24 -6.71
C LEU A 23 7.37 6.97 -6.66
N TYR A 24 7.18 7.80 -5.63
CA TYR A 24 5.90 8.42 -5.30
C TYR A 24 5.93 9.95 -5.37
N SER A 25 7.00 10.55 -5.93
CA SER A 25 7.24 11.99 -6.16
C SER A 25 6.27 12.96 -5.48
N GLY A 26 6.28 13.03 -4.15
CA GLY A 26 5.51 14.05 -3.42
C GLY A 26 3.99 13.85 -3.38
N GLY A 27 3.45 12.72 -3.85
CA GLY A 27 2.01 12.50 -4.00
C GLY A 27 1.43 13.04 -5.32
N ALA A 28 2.14 13.93 -6.01
CA ALA A 28 1.70 14.53 -7.28
C ALA A 28 1.54 13.47 -8.38
N VAL A 29 2.47 12.50 -8.48
CA VAL A 29 2.36 11.39 -9.45
C VAL A 29 1.11 10.54 -9.19
N PHE A 30 0.72 10.36 -7.92
CA PHE A 30 -0.53 9.66 -7.60
C PHE A 30 -1.75 10.50 -7.97
N GLN A 31 -1.74 11.79 -7.64
CA GLN A 31 -2.83 12.70 -7.96
C GLN A 31 -3.10 12.78 -9.45
N ASP A 32 -2.04 13.01 -10.23
CA ASP A 32 -2.11 13.14 -11.68
C ASP A 32 -2.53 11.82 -12.33
N GLY A 33 -2.03 10.70 -11.81
CA GLY A 33 -2.43 9.37 -12.25
C GLY A 33 -3.92 9.08 -12.03
N ILE A 34 -4.45 9.39 -10.84
CA ILE A 34 -5.87 9.19 -10.50
C ILE A 34 -6.74 10.10 -11.36
N THR A 35 -6.41 11.39 -11.43
CA THR A 35 -7.19 12.40 -12.16
C THR A 35 -7.16 12.12 -13.66
N GLY A 36 -5.99 11.76 -14.21
CA GLY A 36 -5.84 11.39 -15.62
C GLY A 36 -6.64 10.14 -15.98
N ARG A 37 -6.56 9.08 -15.17
CA ARG A 37 -7.37 7.86 -15.37
C ARG A 37 -8.86 8.14 -15.30
N TYR A 38 -9.30 9.00 -14.37
CA TYR A 38 -10.70 9.38 -14.25
C TYR A 38 -11.19 10.11 -15.51
N ALA A 39 -10.39 11.02 -16.05
CA ALA A 39 -10.71 11.75 -17.28
C ALA A 39 -10.82 10.83 -18.51
N GLU A 40 -10.11 9.70 -18.53
CA GLU A 40 -10.19 8.68 -19.58
C GLU A 40 -11.42 7.76 -19.48
N LEU A 41 -12.15 7.77 -18.36
CA LEU A 41 -13.31 6.90 -18.18
C LEU A 41 -14.46 7.29 -19.11
N PRO A 42 -15.31 6.34 -19.53
CA PRO A 42 -16.56 6.66 -20.21
C PRO A 42 -17.41 7.63 -19.40
N ARG A 43 -18.12 8.53 -20.10
CA ARG A 43 -18.95 9.57 -19.47
C ARG A 43 -20.00 9.01 -18.51
N GLU A 44 -20.64 7.90 -18.87
CA GLU A 44 -21.61 7.20 -18.01
C GLU A 44 -20.98 6.80 -16.67
N THR A 45 -19.76 6.26 -16.70
CA THR A 45 -19.02 5.89 -15.49
C THR A 45 -18.63 7.11 -14.65
N GLN A 46 -18.21 8.21 -15.29
CA GLN A 46 -17.91 9.46 -14.59
C GLN A 46 -19.17 10.05 -13.93
N GLU A 47 -20.33 9.95 -14.57
CA GLU A 47 -21.60 10.44 -14.01
C GLU A 47 -22.07 9.59 -12.82
N VAL A 48 -21.84 8.27 -12.85
CA VAL A 48 -22.18 7.35 -11.75
C VAL A 48 -21.33 7.61 -10.51
N TYR A 49 -20.00 7.74 -10.66
CA TYR A 49 -19.11 7.99 -9.51
C TYR A 49 -19.15 9.46 -9.08
N GLY A 50 -19.16 10.38 -10.05
CA GLY A 50 -19.17 11.82 -9.83
C GLY A 50 -17.83 12.38 -9.33
N GLU A 51 -17.69 13.70 -9.45
CA GLU A 51 -16.47 14.41 -9.02
C GLU A 51 -16.26 14.36 -7.50
N ALA A 52 -17.34 14.23 -6.72
CA ALA A 52 -17.26 14.12 -5.27
C ALA A 52 -16.49 12.86 -4.84
N TYR A 53 -16.71 11.73 -5.54
CA TYR A 53 -15.97 10.49 -5.30
C TYR A 53 -14.50 10.62 -5.71
N LEU A 54 -14.23 11.24 -6.87
CA LEU A 54 -12.85 11.50 -7.28
C LEU A 54 -12.09 12.29 -6.22
N LYS A 55 -12.72 13.33 -5.66
CA LYS A 55 -12.15 14.15 -4.59
C LYS A 55 -11.91 13.33 -3.32
N SER A 56 -12.90 12.55 -2.86
CA SER A 56 -12.75 11.76 -1.63
C SER A 56 -11.65 10.70 -1.74
N VAL A 57 -11.55 10.01 -2.88
CA VAL A 57 -10.49 9.03 -3.16
C VAL A 57 -9.12 9.71 -3.19
N THR A 58 -9.03 10.87 -3.84
CA THR A 58 -7.78 11.65 -3.93
C THR A 58 -7.31 12.10 -2.54
N GLU A 59 -8.22 12.61 -1.71
CA GLU A 59 -7.92 13.01 -0.33
C GLU A 59 -7.51 11.81 0.55
N ALA A 60 -8.21 10.68 0.45
CA ALA A 60 -7.88 9.48 1.22
C ALA A 60 -6.49 8.92 0.86
N LEU A 61 -6.16 8.88 -0.43
CA LEU A 61 -4.88 8.34 -0.91
C LEU A 61 -3.72 9.30 -0.65
N ILE A 62 -3.86 10.59 -0.95
CA ILE A 62 -2.77 11.57 -0.80
C ILE A 62 -2.66 12.04 0.64
N GLY A 63 -3.76 12.49 1.25
CA GLY A 63 -3.76 13.02 2.61
C GLY A 63 -3.57 11.92 3.66
N GLY A 64 -4.27 10.79 3.49
CA GLY A 64 -4.21 9.66 4.42
C GLY A 64 -3.00 8.77 4.18
N LEU A 65 -3.03 8.01 3.08
CA LEU A 65 -2.06 6.94 2.85
C LEU A 65 -0.64 7.47 2.63
N TYR A 66 -0.49 8.45 1.73
CA TYR A 66 0.80 9.07 1.45
C TYR A 66 1.22 10.08 2.52
N GLY A 67 0.31 10.91 3.03
CA GLY A 67 0.63 11.95 4.00
C GLY A 67 0.84 11.45 5.42
N PHE A 68 -0.09 10.66 5.95
CA PHE A 68 -0.12 10.28 7.37
C PHE A 68 0.49 8.89 7.64
N LEU A 69 0.27 7.92 6.77
CA LEU A 69 0.68 6.53 6.99
C LEU A 69 2.00 6.13 6.32
N SER A 70 2.55 7.01 5.49
CA SER A 70 3.81 6.73 4.80
C SER A 70 4.99 6.70 5.76
N ASN A 71 6.01 5.95 5.37
CA ASN A 71 7.20 5.77 6.19
C ASN A 71 8.41 6.44 5.55
N THR A 72 9.05 7.35 6.28
CA THR A 72 10.23 8.08 5.81
C THR A 72 11.52 7.29 5.98
N ASP A 73 11.53 6.29 6.86
CA ASP A 73 12.68 5.47 7.15
C ASP A 73 12.84 4.34 6.12
N ARG A 74 13.71 4.56 5.13
CA ARG A 74 13.98 3.58 4.07
C ARG A 74 14.69 2.32 4.57
N PHE A 75 15.35 2.37 5.73
CA PHE A 75 16.15 1.24 6.21
C PHE A 75 15.27 0.08 6.70
N ARG A 76 13.99 0.31 6.97
CA ARG A 76 13.08 -0.76 7.40
C ARG A 76 12.93 -1.88 6.38
N VAL A 77 13.04 -1.56 5.09
CA VAL A 77 13.00 -2.58 4.02
C VAL A 77 14.27 -3.41 4.06
N SER A 78 15.43 -2.78 4.19
CA SER A 78 16.70 -3.50 4.33
C SER A 78 16.77 -4.34 5.61
N GLU A 79 16.25 -3.85 6.74
CA GLU A 79 16.16 -4.63 7.99
C GLU A 79 15.28 -5.88 7.82
N ALA A 80 14.15 -5.74 7.10
CA ALA A 80 13.29 -6.88 6.81
C ALA A 80 13.98 -7.90 5.90
N MET A 81 14.75 -7.44 4.91
CA MET A 81 15.57 -8.31 4.06
C MET A 81 16.68 -9.00 4.87
N GLU A 82 17.38 -8.26 5.73
CA GLU A 82 18.41 -8.80 6.61
C GLU A 82 17.84 -9.88 7.53
N HIS A 83 16.69 -9.61 8.16
CA HIS A 83 16.01 -10.60 8.99
C HIS A 83 15.55 -11.82 8.18
N ALA A 84 15.11 -11.65 6.92
CA ALA A 84 14.74 -12.77 6.07
C ALA A 84 15.93 -13.67 5.70
N LEU A 85 17.13 -13.09 5.56
CA LEU A 85 18.33 -13.80 5.14
C LEU A 85 19.12 -14.41 6.30
N LEU A 86 19.20 -13.70 7.44
CA LEU A 86 20.15 -14.02 8.51
C LEU A 86 19.49 -14.54 9.79
N SER A 87 18.17 -14.38 9.95
CA SER A 87 17.50 -14.79 11.18
C SER A 87 17.42 -16.32 11.29
N PRO A 88 17.60 -16.91 12.50
CA PRO A 88 17.33 -18.32 12.74
C PRO A 88 15.85 -18.69 12.62
N SER A 89 14.94 -17.71 12.63
CA SER A 89 13.49 -17.91 12.49
C SER A 89 12.87 -16.87 11.55
N PRO A 90 13.16 -16.93 10.24
CA PRO A 90 12.66 -15.96 9.29
C PRO A 90 11.15 -16.13 9.09
N LYS A 91 10.44 -15.01 8.96
CA LYS A 91 9.01 -14.98 8.65
C LYS A 91 8.77 -15.27 7.18
N TYR A 92 7.64 -15.90 6.85
CA TYR A 92 7.24 -16.08 5.44
C TYR A 92 6.91 -14.75 4.75
N ARG A 93 6.32 -13.78 5.47
CA ARG A 93 5.89 -12.49 4.91
C ARG A 93 6.24 -11.34 5.85
N TYR A 94 6.91 -10.32 5.33
CA TYR A 94 7.31 -9.10 6.02
C TYR A 94 6.49 -7.93 5.49
N ARG A 95 5.62 -7.37 6.36
CA ARG A 95 4.87 -6.15 6.07
C ARG A 95 5.64 -4.96 6.63
N VAL A 96 6.16 -4.15 5.72
CA VAL A 96 7.13 -3.09 6.04
C VAL A 96 6.49 -1.73 5.78
N GLY A 97 6.20 -0.99 6.85
CA GLY A 97 5.42 0.25 6.77
C GLY A 97 4.22 0.21 7.70
N LEU A 98 3.77 1.39 8.15
CA LEU A 98 2.57 1.50 8.98
C LEU A 98 1.32 1.32 8.12
N ASP A 99 1.27 2.02 6.99
CA ASP A 99 0.29 1.85 5.92
C ASP A 99 0.00 0.38 5.56
N CYS A 100 1.02 -0.43 5.26
CA CYS A 100 0.85 -1.83 4.89
C CYS A 100 0.26 -2.66 6.04
N ARG A 101 0.61 -2.34 7.29
CA ARG A 101 0.07 -3.02 8.48
C ARG A 101 -1.37 -2.60 8.75
N THR A 102 -1.69 -1.31 8.60
CA THR A 102 -3.04 -0.77 8.78
C THR A 102 -3.99 -1.35 7.74
N MET A 103 -3.59 -1.37 6.46
CA MET A 103 -4.37 -2.00 5.39
C MET A 103 -4.58 -3.50 5.66
N TYR A 104 -3.53 -4.21 6.07
CA TYR A 104 -3.66 -5.62 6.42
C TYR A 104 -4.64 -5.84 7.58
N LEU A 105 -4.57 -5.00 8.62
CA LEU A 105 -5.51 -5.07 9.75
C LEU A 105 -6.94 -4.79 9.30
N MET A 106 -7.14 -3.80 8.43
CA MET A 106 -8.45 -3.48 7.85
C MET A 106 -9.06 -4.65 7.09
N SER A 107 -8.24 -5.49 6.44
CA SER A 107 -8.73 -6.70 5.77
C SER A 107 -9.33 -7.75 6.71
N PHE A 108 -9.09 -7.67 8.01
CA PHE A 108 -9.73 -8.55 9.01
C PHE A 108 -10.90 -7.90 9.74
N LEU A 109 -11.18 -6.61 9.48
CA LEU A 109 -12.34 -5.95 10.10
C LEU A 109 -13.63 -6.50 9.50
N PRO A 110 -14.69 -6.68 10.32
CA PRO A 110 -16.02 -7.02 9.82
C PRO A 110 -16.54 -6.00 8.82
N GLU A 111 -17.36 -6.44 7.85
CA GLU A 111 -17.89 -5.59 6.78
C GLU A 111 -18.59 -4.34 7.31
N TRP A 112 -19.39 -4.47 8.38
CA TRP A 112 -20.09 -3.35 9.00
C TRP A 112 -19.15 -2.26 9.54
N VAL A 113 -17.95 -2.61 10.01
CA VAL A 113 -16.95 -1.63 10.46
C VAL A 113 -16.38 -0.89 9.25
N ARG A 114 -16.12 -1.63 8.16
CA ARG A 114 -15.57 -1.05 6.94
C ARG A 114 -16.58 -0.11 6.28
N ASP A 115 -17.86 -0.45 6.30
CA ASP A 115 -18.93 0.36 5.71
C ASP A 115 -19.20 1.66 6.52
N MET A 116 -18.86 1.71 7.80
CA MET A 116 -18.93 2.96 8.60
C MET A 116 -17.84 3.97 8.27
N VAL A 117 -16.74 3.53 7.64
CA VAL A 117 -15.59 4.36 7.31
C VAL A 117 -15.65 4.89 5.86
N ASN A 118 -16.54 4.32 5.04
CA ASN A 118 -16.77 4.66 3.63
C ASN A 118 -17.90 5.70 3.48
#